data_AF-A0A8T3U935-F1
#
_entry.id   AF-A0A8T3U935-F1
#
_cell.length_a   1.000
_cell.length_b   1.000
_cell.length_c   1.000
_cell.angle_alpha   90.00
_cell.angle_beta   90.00
_cell.angle_gamma   90.00
#
_symmetry.space_group_name_H-M   'P 1'
#
loop_
_entity.id
_entity.type
_entity.pdbx_description
1 polymer ?
#
loop_
_entity_poly.entity_id
_entity_poly.type
_entity_poly.pdbx_seq_one_letter_code
_entity_poly.pdbx_strand_id
1 'polypeptide(L)'
;MEQDIQIGLVGDEIMYEGQIIRVADEFDAITSKRQYKTHIGVVDTLKILIQNSKPGPKSKKIQKGFFKVAVGKNNKKIVQKLIEIVAEDTEYEIYIKAKHLEHIKNEIKRYTDAFKYYEKAEKENKESKKEYYTEYAKGYLIRGEEYEQIPIYLKESEEAYKKRADEIENLRQEYKVIRKLKV
;
A
#
# COMPACT_ATOMS: atom_id res chain seq x y z
N MET A 1 11.91 39.29 5.62
CA MET A 1 12.59 38.62 6.74
C MET A 1 13.09 37.30 6.18
N GLU A 2 14.25 37.35 5.52
CA GLU A 2 14.91 36.20 4.92
C GLU A 2 15.76 35.51 5.99
N GLN A 3 15.30 34.37 6.48
CA GLN A 3 16.09 33.33 7.15
C GLN A 3 15.41 32.03 6.71
N ASP A 4 16.05 31.08 6.02
CA ASP A 4 17.20 30.35 6.54
C ASP A 4 17.95 29.62 5.39
N ILE A 5 19.11 30.14 4.93
CA ILE A 5 20.02 29.43 3.99
C ILE A 5 21.50 29.58 4.42
N GLN A 6 21.79 30.06 5.63
CA GLN A 6 22.97 30.92 5.77
C GLN A 6 24.30 30.27 6.21
N ILE A 7 24.39 28.97 6.51
CA ILE A 7 25.62 28.43 7.14
C ILE A 7 26.29 27.28 6.35
N GLY A 8 25.59 26.68 5.38
CA GLY A 8 26.19 25.65 4.51
C GLY A 8 26.79 24.44 5.24
N LEU A 9 26.29 24.14 6.45
CA LEU A 9 26.72 23.04 7.32
C LEU A 9 26.72 21.70 6.58
N VAL A 10 27.63 20.81 6.96
CA VAL A 10 27.86 19.56 6.25
C VAL A 10 27.99 18.38 7.19
N GLY A 11 27.30 17.29 6.87
CA GLY A 11 27.44 16.03 7.59
C GLY A 11 27.15 16.21 9.07
N ASP A 12 28.10 15.84 9.92
CA ASP A 12 27.95 15.83 11.38
C ASP A 12 27.81 17.24 12.01
N GLU A 13 28.04 18.31 11.24
CA GLU A 13 27.75 19.69 11.66
C GLU A 13 26.24 20.00 11.68
N ILE A 14 25.43 19.22 10.95
CA ILE A 14 23.97 19.36 10.95
C ILE A 14 23.43 18.51 12.10
N MET A 15 22.59 19.10 12.96
CA MET A 15 21.89 18.37 14.01
C MET A 15 21.16 17.14 13.47
N TYR A 16 21.23 16.03 14.20
CA TYR A 16 20.70 14.74 13.72
C TYR A 16 19.21 14.81 13.38
N GLU A 17 18.42 15.53 14.19
CA GLU A 17 17.01 15.81 13.97
C GLU A 17 16.78 16.56 12.64
N GLY A 18 17.60 17.56 12.34
CA GLY A 18 17.54 18.28 11.07
C GLY A 18 17.85 17.38 9.87
N GLN A 19 18.72 16.38 10.04
CA GLN A 19 18.96 15.38 9.00
C GLN A 19 17.78 14.41 8.82
N ILE A 20 17.08 14.06 9.91
CA ILE A 20 15.85 13.23 9.85
C ILE A 20 14.74 13.99 9.13
N ILE A 21 14.44 15.21 9.59
CA ILE A 21 13.40 16.07 9.02
C ILE A 21 13.64 16.27 7.53
N ARG A 22 14.87 16.57 7.11
CA ARG A 22 15.22 16.71 5.70
C ARG A 22 14.85 15.47 4.87
N VAL A 23 15.19 14.27 5.35
CA VAL A 23 14.89 13.03 4.60
C VAL A 23 13.39 12.79 4.54
N ALA A 24 12.65 13.05 5.63
CA ALA A 24 11.20 12.95 5.66
C ALA A 24 10.53 13.96 4.71
N ASP A 25 10.95 15.22 4.76
CA ASP A 25 10.45 16.29 3.89
C ASP A 25 10.75 16.00 2.42
N GLU A 26 11.96 15.52 2.09
CA GLU A 26 12.31 15.12 0.72
C GLU A 26 11.45 13.94 0.24
N PHE A 27 11.19 12.96 1.11
CA PHE A 27 10.32 11.83 0.79
C PHE A 27 8.90 12.31 0.48
N ASP A 28 8.25 13.02 1.41
CA ASP A 28 6.89 13.54 1.23
C ASP A 28 6.80 14.49 0.03
N ALA A 29 7.81 15.33 -0.18
CA ALA A 29 7.85 16.26 -1.29
C ALA A 29 7.82 15.58 -2.67
N ILE A 30 8.37 14.37 -2.80
CA ILE A 30 8.46 13.62 -4.04
C ILE A 30 7.24 12.71 -4.23
N THR A 31 6.75 12.07 -3.17
CA THR A 31 5.59 11.18 -3.23
C THR A 31 4.27 11.94 -3.33
N SER A 32 4.15 13.11 -2.71
CA SER A 32 2.93 13.90 -2.73
C SER A 32 2.62 14.47 -4.12
N LYS A 33 1.38 14.28 -4.59
CA LYS A 33 0.90 14.80 -5.88
C LYS A 33 0.88 16.33 -5.85
N ARG A 34 1.65 16.97 -6.74
CA ARG A 34 1.67 18.44 -6.90
C ARG A 34 1.03 18.83 -8.22
N GLN A 35 0.44 20.02 -8.29
CA GLN A 35 -0.26 20.54 -9.47
C GLN A 35 0.59 20.55 -10.77
N TYR A 36 1.93 20.55 -10.65
CA TYR A 36 2.87 20.66 -11.78
C TYR A 36 3.82 19.45 -11.92
N LYS A 37 3.59 18.35 -11.19
CA LYS A 37 4.43 17.15 -11.26
C LYS A 37 3.59 15.88 -11.27
N THR A 38 4.02 14.90 -12.05
CA THR A 38 3.48 13.55 -11.97
C THR A 38 3.82 12.93 -10.62
N HIS A 39 2.89 12.16 -10.06
CA HIS A 39 3.13 11.37 -8.85
C HIS A 39 4.26 10.38 -9.13
N ILE A 40 5.35 10.42 -8.35
CA ILE A 40 6.44 9.43 -8.41
C ILE A 40 6.13 8.34 -7.38
N GLY A 41 6.19 7.07 -7.78
CA GLY A 41 5.93 5.95 -6.87
C GLY A 41 6.91 5.90 -5.70
N VAL A 42 6.52 5.25 -4.60
CA VAL A 42 7.34 5.14 -3.38
C VAL A 42 8.70 4.51 -3.68
N VAL A 43 8.73 3.42 -4.45
CA VAL A 43 9.97 2.76 -4.87
C VAL A 43 10.96 3.70 -5.56
N ASP A 44 10.48 4.50 -6.52
CA ASP A 44 11.35 5.41 -7.26
C ASP A 44 11.80 6.58 -6.40
N THR A 45 10.95 7.04 -5.48
CA THR A 45 11.33 8.00 -4.44
C THR A 45 12.48 7.47 -3.57
N LEU A 46 12.36 6.24 -3.07
CA LEU A 46 13.42 5.62 -2.27
C LEU A 46 14.73 5.49 -3.07
N LYS A 47 14.68 5.14 -4.37
CA LYS A 47 15.86 5.12 -5.24
C LYS A 47 16.51 6.51 -5.37
N ILE A 48 15.71 7.57 -5.50
CA ILE A 48 16.20 8.96 -5.54
C ILE A 48 16.90 9.31 -4.23
N LEU A 49 16.30 8.97 -3.08
CA LEU A 49 16.88 9.24 -1.76
C LEU A 49 18.19 8.47 -1.54
N ILE A 50 18.27 7.21 -2.00
CA ILE A 50 19.51 6.43 -2.03
C ILE A 50 20.57 7.15 -2.84
N GLN A 51 20.23 7.64 -4.04
CA GLN A 51 21.19 8.36 -4.88
C GLN A 51 21.63 9.68 -4.22
N ASN A 52 20.73 10.41 -3.58
CA ASN A 52 21.04 11.63 -2.83
C ASN A 52 21.92 11.37 -1.60
N SER A 53 21.93 10.14 -1.08
CA SER A 53 22.81 9.76 0.03
C SER A 53 24.26 9.47 -0.39
N LYS A 54 24.51 9.31 -1.69
CA LYS A 54 25.85 9.07 -2.24
C LYS A 54 26.57 10.40 -2.50
N PRO A 55 27.88 10.48 -2.26
CA PRO A 55 28.65 11.65 -2.63
C PRO A 55 28.71 11.79 -4.16
N GLY A 56 28.47 13.00 -4.66
CA GLY A 56 28.60 13.35 -6.08
C GLY A 56 29.90 14.12 -6.36
N PRO A 57 30.14 14.53 -7.63
CA PRO A 57 31.36 15.25 -8.03
C PRO A 57 31.58 16.57 -7.28
N LYS A 58 30.48 17.22 -6.87
CA LYS A 58 30.48 18.51 -6.13
C LYS A 58 30.23 18.33 -4.62
N SER A 59 30.30 17.10 -4.11
CA SER A 59 30.08 16.86 -2.68
C SER A 59 31.15 17.52 -1.82
N LYS A 60 30.70 18.20 -0.77
CA LYS A 60 31.58 18.72 0.27
C LYS A 60 32.23 17.55 1.03
N LYS A 61 33.45 17.77 1.52
CA LYS A 61 34.21 16.79 2.29
C LYS A 61 34.24 17.21 3.75
N ILE A 62 33.99 16.27 4.65
CA ILE A 62 34.13 16.46 6.10
C ILE A 62 35.38 15.75 6.60
N GLN A 63 35.98 16.26 7.67
CA GLN A 63 37.06 15.57 8.36
C GLN A 63 36.46 14.45 9.22
N LYS A 64 36.92 13.22 9.03
CA LYS A 64 36.52 12.06 9.82
C LYS A 64 37.75 11.30 10.28
N GLY A 65 38.14 11.51 11.53
CA GLY A 65 39.44 11.07 12.05
C GLY A 65 40.57 11.72 11.26
N PHE A 66 41.50 10.92 10.74
CA PHE A 66 42.64 11.39 9.93
C PHE A 66 42.31 11.60 8.43
N PHE A 67 41.10 11.25 7.98
CA PHE A 67 40.73 11.28 6.56
C PHE A 67 39.67 12.34 6.23
N LYS A 68 39.69 12.85 4.99
CA LYS A 68 38.61 13.67 4.43
C LYS A 68 37.66 12.81 3.62
N VAL A 69 36.39 12.76 4.03
CA VAL A 69 35.36 11.91 3.41
C VAL A 69 34.31 12.79 2.73
N ALA A 70 34.00 12.50 1.46
CA ALA A 70 32.91 13.17 0.75
C ALA A 70 31.56 12.63 1.24
N VAL A 71 30.60 13.52 1.48
CA VAL A 71 29.26 13.14 1.95
C VAL A 71 28.19 13.41 0.89
N GLY A 72 27.12 12.60 0.92
CA GLY A 72 25.92 12.86 0.15
C GLY A 72 25.09 14.02 0.73
N LYS A 73 24.01 14.37 0.04
CA LYS A 73 23.02 15.34 0.51
C LYS A 73 22.24 14.80 1.70
N ASN A 74 21.91 13.51 1.68
CA ASN A 74 21.14 12.83 2.71
C ASN A 74 22.02 11.88 3.53
N ASN A 75 21.71 11.74 4.82
CA ASN A 75 22.39 10.78 5.67
C ASN A 75 21.97 9.35 5.30
N LYS A 76 22.96 8.51 4.94
CA LYS A 76 22.74 7.11 4.54
C LYS A 76 22.00 6.28 5.59
N LYS A 77 22.32 6.45 6.88
CA LYS A 77 21.69 5.67 7.95
C LYS A 77 20.22 6.01 8.09
N ILE A 78 19.87 7.28 7.91
CA ILE A 78 18.48 7.75 7.98
C ILE A 78 17.71 7.23 6.77
N VAL A 79 18.27 7.31 5.56
CA VAL A 79 17.65 6.74 4.35
C VAL A 79 17.47 5.23 4.49
N GLN A 80 18.44 4.52 5.07
CA GLN A 80 18.30 3.08 5.35
C GLN A 80 17.14 2.81 6.31
N LYS A 81 17.02 3.60 7.38
CA LYS A 81 15.92 3.43 8.35
C LYS A 81 14.56 3.76 7.74
N LEU A 82 14.48 4.77 6.87
CA LEU A 82 13.26 5.08 6.11
C LEU A 82 12.83 3.89 5.25
N ILE A 83 13.76 3.24 4.53
CA ILE A 83 13.45 2.06 3.71
C ILE A 83 12.89 0.92 4.56
N GLU A 84 13.45 0.68 5.75
CA GLU A 84 12.93 -0.32 6.70
C GLU A 84 11.50 0.00 7.13
N ILE A 85 11.24 1.24 7.57
CA ILE A 85 9.92 1.67 8.03
C ILE A 85 8.88 1.58 6.91
N VAL A 86 9.23 2.02 5.69
CA VAL A 86 8.33 1.93 4.53
C VAL A 86 8.04 0.46 4.18
N ALA A 87 9.01 -0.44 4.31
CA ALA A 87 8.78 -1.87 4.10
C ALA A 87 7.84 -2.45 5.16
N GLU A 88 8.03 -2.12 6.44
CA GLU A 88 7.17 -2.54 7.55
C GLU A 88 5.73 -2.04 7.37
N ASP A 89 5.55 -0.78 6.98
CA ASP A 89 4.24 -0.18 6.72
C ASP A 89 3.52 -0.85 5.53
N THR A 90 4.26 -1.10 4.43
CA THR A 90 3.72 -1.80 3.26
C THR A 90 3.29 -3.24 3.62
N GLU A 91 4.08 -3.94 4.45
CA GLU A 91 3.75 -5.28 4.95
C GLU A 91 2.49 -5.27 5.83
N TYR A 92 2.37 -4.27 6.70
CA TYR A 92 1.19 -4.08 7.52
C TYR A 92 -0.06 -3.78 6.68
N GLU A 93 0.05 -2.94 5.65
CA GLU A 93 -1.04 -2.67 4.71
C GLU A 93 -1.51 -3.96 4.00
N ILE A 94 -0.57 -4.78 3.52
CA ILE A 94 -0.85 -6.09 2.94
C ILE A 94 -1.63 -6.97 3.92
N TYR A 95 -1.20 -7.02 5.19
CA TYR A 95 -1.87 -7.81 6.23
C TYR A 95 -3.33 -7.38 6.44
N ILE A 96 -3.57 -6.08 6.61
CA ILE A 96 -4.92 -5.53 6.83
C ILE A 96 -5.82 -5.79 5.62
N LYS A 97 -5.33 -5.56 4.40
CA LYS A 97 -6.09 -5.82 3.18
C LYS A 97 -6.37 -7.30 2.98
N ALA A 98 -5.42 -8.18 3.29
CA ALA A 98 -5.61 -9.63 3.21
C ALA A 98 -6.72 -10.12 4.15
N LYS A 99 -6.80 -9.57 5.36
CA LYS A 99 -7.89 -9.87 6.30
C LYS A 99 -9.25 -9.45 5.75
N HIS A 100 -9.34 -8.28 5.13
CA HIS A 100 -10.59 -7.86 4.47
C HIS A 100 -10.94 -8.75 3.26
N LEU A 101 -9.94 -9.19 2.49
CA LEU A 101 -10.15 -10.12 1.38
C LEU A 101 -10.71 -11.47 1.85
N GLU A 102 -10.30 -11.94 3.03
CA GLU A 102 -10.86 -13.15 3.65
C GLU A 102 -12.35 -13.00 4.00
N HIS A 103 -12.76 -11.83 4.49
CA HIS A 103 -14.18 -11.54 4.72
C HIS A 103 -14.99 -11.65 3.42
N ILE A 104 -14.53 -11.02 2.34
CA ILE A 104 -15.21 -11.08 1.02
C ILE A 104 -15.26 -12.52 0.50
N LYS A 105 -14.19 -13.30 0.71
CA LYS A 105 -14.16 -14.72 0.34
C LYS A 105 -15.26 -15.52 1.06
N ASN A 106 -15.53 -15.20 2.32
CA ASN A 106 -16.60 -15.86 3.08
C ASN A 106 -17.99 -15.39 2.62
N GLU A 107 -18.14 -14.12 2.24
CA GLU A 107 -19.37 -13.61 1.60
C GLU A 107 -19.64 -14.33 0.28
N ILE A 108 -18.64 -14.47 -0.59
CA ILE A 108 -18.76 -15.24 -1.85
C ILE A 108 -19.23 -16.66 -1.57
N LYS A 109 -18.67 -17.37 -0.58
CA LYS A 109 -19.13 -18.72 -0.22
C LYS A 109 -20.61 -18.73 0.17
N ARG A 110 -21.02 -17.81 1.05
CA ARG A 110 -22.41 -17.67 1.50
C ARG A 110 -23.35 -17.40 0.32
N TYR A 111 -23.00 -16.45 -0.55
CA TYR A 111 -23.79 -16.14 -1.75
C TYR A 111 -23.78 -17.25 -2.77
N THR A 112 -22.68 -18.01 -2.90
CA THR A 112 -22.63 -19.19 -3.76
C THR A 112 -23.63 -20.24 -3.29
N ASP A 113 -23.72 -20.48 -1.99
CA ASP A 113 -24.71 -21.41 -1.44
C ASP A 113 -26.14 -20.89 -1.59
N ALA A 114 -26.38 -19.60 -1.37
CA ALA A 114 -27.67 -18.95 -1.63
C ALA A 114 -28.08 -19.09 -3.12
N PHE A 115 -27.16 -18.82 -4.04
CA PHE A 115 -27.37 -18.86 -5.48
C PHE A 115 -27.72 -20.27 -5.98
N LYS A 116 -27.12 -21.32 -5.40
CA LYS A 116 -27.52 -22.72 -5.70
C LYS A 116 -29.00 -22.98 -5.46
N TYR A 117 -29.58 -22.42 -4.39
CA TYR A 117 -31.00 -22.59 -4.08
C TYR A 117 -31.89 -21.64 -4.86
N TYR A 118 -31.42 -20.41 -5.10
CA TYR A 118 -32.06 -19.47 -6.03
C TYR A 118 -32.27 -20.11 -7.42
N GLU A 119 -31.21 -20.69 -8.01
CA GLU A 119 -31.31 -21.36 -9.31
C GLU A 119 -32.26 -22.57 -9.31
N LYS A 120 -32.33 -23.30 -8.19
CA LYS A 120 -33.26 -24.43 -8.04
C LYS A 120 -34.71 -23.94 -8.01
N ALA A 121 -34.99 -22.84 -7.31
CA ALA A 121 -36.32 -22.24 -7.26
C ALA A 121 -36.75 -21.73 -8.64
N GLU A 122 -35.86 -21.05 -9.37
CA GLU A 122 -36.15 -20.53 -10.72
C GLU A 122 -36.46 -21.62 -11.75
N LYS A 123 -35.85 -22.81 -11.60
CA LYS A 123 -36.04 -23.95 -12.51
C LYS A 123 -37.19 -24.88 -12.09
N GLU A 124 -37.80 -24.66 -10.92
CA GLU A 124 -38.84 -25.53 -10.37
C GLU A 124 -40.23 -25.10 -10.83
N ASN A 125 -41.03 -26.07 -11.28
CA ASN A 125 -42.38 -25.84 -11.78
C ASN A 125 -43.45 -26.07 -10.70
N LYS A 126 -43.12 -26.85 -9.66
CA LYS A 126 -44.04 -27.11 -8.55
C LYS A 126 -43.92 -26.03 -7.49
N GLU A 127 -44.99 -25.25 -7.30
CA GLU A 127 -45.03 -24.12 -6.36
C GLU A 127 -44.51 -24.46 -4.96
N SER A 128 -44.97 -25.57 -4.38
CA SER A 128 -44.54 -25.98 -3.03
C SER A 128 -43.03 -26.24 -2.91
N LYS A 129 -42.39 -26.71 -4.00
CA LYS A 129 -40.94 -26.95 -4.02
C LYS A 129 -40.18 -25.67 -4.34
N LYS A 130 -40.75 -24.80 -5.16
CA LYS A 130 -40.21 -23.47 -5.44
C LYS A 130 -40.11 -22.66 -4.15
N GLU A 131 -41.21 -22.58 -3.40
CA GLU A 131 -41.26 -21.92 -2.09
C GLU A 131 -40.24 -22.51 -1.11
N TYR A 132 -40.13 -23.84 -1.04
CA TYR A 132 -39.10 -24.51 -0.24
C TYR A 132 -37.68 -24.03 -0.61
N TYR A 133 -37.30 -24.02 -1.88
CA TYR A 133 -35.97 -23.55 -2.29
C TYR A 133 -35.77 -22.05 -2.05
N THR A 134 -36.80 -21.24 -2.25
CA THR A 134 -36.78 -19.80 -1.95
C THR A 134 -36.48 -19.55 -0.47
N GLU A 135 -37.16 -20.24 0.46
CA GLU A 135 -36.90 -20.10 1.90
C GLU A 135 -35.49 -20.59 2.29
N TYR A 136 -35.00 -21.67 1.68
CA TYR A 136 -33.61 -22.11 1.89
C TYR A 136 -32.59 -21.07 1.43
N ALA A 137 -32.81 -20.43 0.28
CA ALA A 137 -31.94 -19.37 -0.22
C ALA A 137 -31.95 -18.15 0.70
N LYS A 138 -33.15 -17.73 1.15
CA LYS A 138 -33.31 -16.62 2.12
C LYS A 138 -32.60 -16.90 3.44
N GLY A 139 -32.50 -18.15 3.86
CA GLY A 139 -31.74 -18.54 5.07
C GLY A 139 -30.26 -18.16 5.04
N TYR A 140 -29.68 -17.90 3.86
CA TYR A 140 -28.31 -17.40 3.73
C TYR A 140 -28.20 -15.88 3.73
N LEU A 141 -29.30 -15.16 3.59
CA LEU A 141 -29.30 -13.70 3.54
C LEU A 141 -29.13 -13.11 4.94
N ILE A 142 -28.44 -11.97 5.02
CA ILE A 142 -28.36 -11.18 6.26
C ILE A 142 -29.32 -9.99 6.20
N ARG A 143 -29.45 -9.30 7.33
CA ARG A 143 -30.40 -8.19 7.48
C ARG A 143 -30.16 -7.11 6.40
N GLY A 144 -31.19 -6.87 5.59
CA GLY A 144 -31.18 -5.85 4.53
C GLY A 144 -30.83 -6.35 3.14
N GLU A 145 -30.60 -7.66 2.97
CA GLU A 145 -30.41 -8.29 1.67
C GLU A 145 -31.74 -8.86 1.13
N GLU A 146 -31.93 -8.76 -0.17
CA GLU A 146 -33.16 -9.21 -0.85
C GLU A 146 -32.89 -10.47 -1.70
N TYR A 147 -33.85 -11.39 -1.74
CA TYR A 147 -33.73 -12.67 -2.44
C TYR A 147 -33.46 -12.51 -3.95
N GLU A 148 -34.15 -11.57 -4.59
CA GLU A 148 -34.03 -11.30 -6.02
C GLU A 148 -32.64 -10.75 -6.39
N GLN A 149 -31.90 -10.23 -5.41
CA GLN A 149 -30.57 -9.64 -5.60
C GLN A 149 -29.43 -10.63 -5.39
N ILE A 150 -29.69 -11.89 -4.99
CA ILE A 150 -28.66 -12.92 -4.79
C ILE A 150 -27.66 -13.03 -5.96
N PRO A 151 -28.10 -13.06 -7.25
CA PRO A 151 -27.16 -13.13 -8.36
C PRO A 151 -26.25 -11.90 -8.47
N ILE A 152 -26.78 -10.73 -8.12
CA ILE A 152 -26.05 -9.46 -8.16
C ILE A 152 -25.03 -9.42 -7.03
N TYR A 153 -25.42 -9.76 -5.80
CA TYR A 153 -24.50 -9.80 -4.67
C TYR A 153 -23.33 -10.76 -4.88
N LEU A 154 -23.58 -11.94 -5.44
CA LEU A 154 -22.52 -12.89 -5.77
C LEU A 154 -21.54 -12.28 -6.76
N LYS A 155 -22.05 -11.74 -7.87
CA LYS A 155 -21.23 -11.12 -8.92
C LYS A 155 -20.41 -9.94 -8.40
N GLU A 156 -21.04 -9.02 -7.68
CA GLU A 156 -20.37 -7.85 -7.11
C GLU A 156 -19.28 -8.27 -6.12
N SER A 157 -19.53 -9.29 -5.30
CA SER A 157 -18.55 -9.83 -4.35
C SER A 157 -17.35 -10.46 -5.07
N GLU A 158 -17.56 -11.19 -6.16
CA GLU A 158 -16.49 -11.76 -6.98
C GLU A 158 -15.64 -10.69 -7.67
N GLU A 159 -16.28 -9.67 -8.25
CA GLU A 159 -15.58 -8.54 -8.87
C GLU A 159 -14.77 -7.74 -7.82
N ALA A 160 -15.38 -7.48 -6.67
CA ALA A 160 -14.76 -6.88 -5.50
C ALA A 160 -13.54 -7.66 -5.01
N TYR A 161 -13.64 -8.99 -4.95
CA TYR A 161 -12.56 -9.87 -4.55
C TYR A 161 -11.40 -9.79 -5.55
N LYS A 162 -11.70 -9.91 -6.85
CA LYS A 162 -10.68 -9.87 -7.90
C LYS A 162 -9.87 -8.57 -7.85
N LYS A 163 -10.57 -7.42 -7.83
CA LYS A 163 -9.93 -6.10 -7.77
C LYS A 163 -9.02 -5.97 -6.54
N ARG A 164 -9.50 -6.36 -5.35
CA ARG A 164 -8.72 -6.25 -4.11
C ARG A 164 -7.55 -7.25 -4.06
N ALA A 165 -7.71 -8.43 -4.64
CA ALA A 165 -6.63 -9.41 -4.76
C ALA A 165 -5.50 -8.86 -5.67
N ASP A 166 -5.85 -8.21 -6.78
CA ASP A 166 -4.89 -7.56 -7.67
C ASP A 166 -4.15 -6.41 -6.96
N GLU A 167 -4.86 -5.59 -6.18
CA GLU A 167 -4.25 -4.54 -5.34
C GLU A 167 -3.24 -5.11 -4.33
N ILE A 168 -3.57 -6.20 -3.65
CA ILE A 168 -2.66 -6.87 -2.70
C ILE A 168 -1.43 -7.44 -3.42
N GLU A 169 -1.59 -8.01 -4.61
CA GLU A 169 -0.45 -8.53 -5.36
C GLU A 169 0.50 -7.41 -5.83
N ASN A 170 -0.04 -6.27 -6.24
CA ASN A 170 0.76 -5.09 -6.57
C ASN A 170 1.59 -4.64 -5.36
N LEU A 171 0.99 -4.55 -4.17
CA LEU A 171 1.69 -4.22 -2.93
C LEU A 171 2.77 -5.25 -2.57
N ARG A 172 2.51 -6.54 -2.79
CA ARG A 172 3.52 -7.61 -2.58
C ARG A 172 4.71 -7.47 -3.52
N GLN A 173 4.46 -7.11 -4.78
CA GLN A 173 5.52 -6.84 -5.74
C GLN A 173 6.33 -5.61 -5.33
N GLU A 174 5.66 -4.55 -4.90
CA GLU A 174 6.29 -3.35 -4.39
C GLU A 174 7.17 -3.63 -3.16
N TYR A 175 6.64 -4.31 -2.16
CA TYR A 175 7.36 -4.76 -0.96
C TYR A 175 8.63 -5.55 -1.31
N LYS A 176 8.53 -6.50 -2.26
CA LYS A 176 9.69 -7.28 -2.74
C LYS A 176 10.77 -6.39 -3.34
N VAL A 177 10.40 -5.30 -4.01
CA VAL A 177 11.37 -4.34 -4.56
C VAL A 177 11.98 -3.50 -3.44
N ILE A 178 11.17 -2.96 -2.53
CA ILE A 178 11.62 -2.14 -1.39
C ILE A 178 12.65 -2.91 -0.55
N ARG A 179 12.36 -4.17 -0.20
CA ARG A 179 13.24 -5.06 0.59
C ARG A 179 14.61 -5.33 -0.07
N LYS A 180 14.72 -5.16 -1.39
CA LYS A 180 15.97 -5.37 -2.14
C LYS A 180 16.80 -4.10 -2.27
N LEU A 181 16.26 -2.93 -1.91
CA LEU A 181 17.00 -1.67 -1.99
C LEU A 181 18.14 -1.66 -0.97
N LYS A 182 19.29 -1.11 -1.38
CA LYS A 182 20.49 -0.95 -0.56
C LYS A 182 21.04 0.46 -0.73
N VAL A 183 21.42 1.09 0.38
CA VAL A 183 21.97 2.44 0.45
C VAL A 183 23.48 2.45 0.22
#